data_AF-D3IM84-F1
#
_entry.id   AF-D3IM84-F1
#
_cell.length_a   1.000
_cell.length_b   1.000
_cell.length_c   1.000
_cell.angle_alpha   90.00
_cell.angle_beta   90.00
_cell.angle_gamma   90.00
#
_symmetry.space_group_name_H-M   'P 1'
#
loop_
_entity.id
_entity.type
_entity.pdbx_description
1 polymer ?
#
loop_
_entity_poly.entity_id
_entity_poly.type
_entity_poly.pdbx_seq_one_letter_code
_entity_poly.pdbx_strand_id
1 'polypeptide(L)'
;MNKTYITLAATTALALTLASCQKGDLLNVVQDDVELNENTAQYQEFIKERVADYARAYRFEQARANLPKLTNEANRQEGERIINFYHAKALKDGFAYLLPNGDSLFLKMKNEENLPPEKIEHILQFNQYAEFKGLGQDVTLWGAANFPNTKSIYINEAQITKMLDLDKLTKLEEVRLIFESGNFDYTLWFPNRPFKPIDVSGYDFSKNDKITWMEFKHCDLTAIKAPTNVFPMFKASYCEYNANTINTPRARKMQFESCNILEPDIKVTNPHLRSLTITTDFDANNRGFRTFDISASRINCFSINQQNSKQHEVEEIKLNQYLDTLEILGLGNRQKKRISWG
;
A
#
# COMPACT_ATOMS: atom_id res chain seq x y z
N MET A 1 -21.28 71.66 17.09
CA MET A 1 -20.47 72.28 16.02
C MET A 1 -19.09 71.66 16.03
N ASN A 2 -18.75 70.81 15.05
CA ASN A 2 -17.66 71.02 14.09
C ASN A 2 -17.53 69.78 13.21
N LYS A 3 -17.62 70.01 11.91
CA LYS A 3 -17.40 69.02 10.83
C LYS A 3 -15.90 68.83 10.63
N THR A 4 -15.51 67.62 10.24
CA THR A 4 -14.38 67.46 9.31
C THR A 4 -14.72 66.35 8.32
N TYR A 5 -14.91 66.73 7.06
CA TYR A 5 -14.89 65.86 5.90
C TYR A 5 -13.43 65.75 5.43
N ILE A 6 -12.98 64.55 5.08
CA ILE A 6 -11.82 64.37 4.20
C ILE A 6 -12.28 63.53 3.01
N THR A 7 -12.30 64.20 1.86
CA THR A 7 -12.47 63.65 0.51
C THR A 7 -11.09 63.36 -0.09
N LEU A 8 -11.01 62.36 -0.99
CA LEU A 8 -10.03 62.08 -2.06
C LEU A 8 -9.61 60.60 -2.02
N ALA A 9 -9.41 59.87 -3.12
CA ALA A 9 -9.63 60.08 -4.55
C ALA A 9 -9.54 58.68 -5.20
N ALA A 10 -10.32 58.45 -6.24
CA ALA A 10 -10.18 57.29 -7.10
C ALA A 10 -8.94 57.44 -7.97
N THR A 11 -8.03 56.46 -7.92
CA THR A 11 -7.14 56.09 -9.04
C THR A 11 -6.38 54.83 -8.69
N THR A 12 -6.61 53.73 -9.43
CA THR A 12 -5.55 53.04 -10.19
C THR A 12 -6.16 51.89 -10.99
N ALA A 13 -6.01 52.00 -12.32
CA ALA A 13 -5.99 50.86 -13.21
C ALA A 13 -4.74 50.03 -12.93
N LEU A 14 -4.84 48.71 -13.02
CA LEU A 14 -3.76 47.90 -13.61
C LEU A 14 -4.26 46.53 -14.03
N ALA A 15 -3.76 46.15 -15.19
CA ALA A 15 -4.15 45.04 -16.02
C ALA A 15 -3.57 43.70 -15.54
N LEU A 16 -4.32 42.65 -15.87
CA LEU A 16 -3.89 41.34 -16.37
C LEU A 16 -2.43 40.94 -16.08
N THR A 17 -2.27 39.95 -15.21
CA THR A 17 -1.31 38.86 -15.42
C THR A 17 -2.01 37.53 -15.17
N LEU A 18 -2.05 36.71 -16.22
CA LEU A 18 -2.52 35.32 -16.21
C LEU A 18 -1.44 34.45 -15.56
N ALA A 19 -1.74 33.87 -14.40
CA ALA A 19 -1.08 32.68 -13.88
C ALA A 19 -2.07 31.88 -13.03
N SER A 20 -2.54 30.77 -13.60
CA SER A 20 -3.14 29.60 -12.94
C SER A 20 -3.65 29.79 -11.50
N CYS A 21 -4.87 30.32 -11.37
CA CYS A 21 -5.60 30.23 -10.11
C CYS A 21 -6.23 28.84 -10.02
N GLN A 22 -5.59 27.93 -9.29
CA GLN A 22 -6.27 26.77 -8.73
C GLN A 22 -7.47 27.29 -7.93
N LYS A 23 -8.62 26.65 -8.10
CA LYS A 23 -9.92 26.96 -7.47
C LYS A 23 -9.92 26.62 -5.97
N GLY A 24 -8.88 27.06 -5.26
CA GLY A 24 -8.59 26.78 -3.85
C GLY A 24 -8.15 28.00 -3.05
N ASP A 25 -7.71 29.11 -3.68
CA ASP A 25 -7.26 30.31 -2.95
C ASP A 25 -7.98 31.57 -3.45
N LEU A 26 -9.27 31.70 -3.11
CA LEU A 26 -9.97 32.99 -3.03
C LEU A 26 -10.99 32.93 -1.88
N LEU A 27 -10.47 32.82 -0.66
CA LEU A 27 -11.17 33.22 0.56
C LEU A 27 -10.23 34.10 1.39
N ASN A 28 -9.85 35.25 0.84
CA ASN A 28 -9.52 36.40 1.67
C ASN A 28 -10.69 37.38 1.61
N VAL A 29 -11.56 37.14 2.58
CA VAL A 29 -12.57 38.01 3.19
C VAL A 29 -12.35 39.49 2.90
N VAL A 30 -13.18 40.05 2.01
CA VAL A 30 -13.75 41.37 2.23
C VAL A 30 -15.12 41.09 2.86
N GLN A 31 -15.29 41.57 4.09
CA GLN A 31 -16.53 41.48 4.86
C GLN A 31 -17.65 42.23 4.15
N ASP A 32 -18.38 41.54 3.28
CA ASP A 32 -19.82 41.63 3.25
C ASP A 32 -20.33 40.26 3.73
N ASP A 33 -20.72 40.20 5.00
CA ASP A 33 -21.29 39.00 5.61
C ASP A 33 -22.60 38.62 4.91
N VAL A 34 -22.50 37.86 3.82
CA VAL A 34 -23.61 37.05 3.36
C VAL A 34 -23.72 35.91 4.36
N GLU A 35 -24.51 36.13 5.41
CA GLU A 35 -25.03 35.02 6.21
C GLU A 35 -25.73 34.06 5.26
N LEU A 36 -25.06 32.96 4.91
CA LEU A 36 -25.68 31.82 4.26
C LEU A 36 -26.66 31.19 5.26
N ASN A 37 -27.83 31.81 5.39
CA ASN A 37 -28.93 31.31 6.18
C ASN A 37 -29.41 30.00 5.53
N GLU A 38 -29.59 28.98 6.36
CA GLU A 38 -29.96 27.64 5.91
C GLU A 38 -31.28 27.61 5.14
N ASN A 39 -32.13 28.62 5.30
CA ASN A 39 -33.40 28.75 4.60
C ASN A 39 -33.30 29.48 3.25
N THR A 40 -32.11 29.94 2.84
CA THR A 40 -31.93 30.61 1.54
C THR A 40 -31.87 29.60 0.41
N ALA A 41 -32.40 29.97 -0.76
CA ALA A 41 -32.35 29.12 -1.95
C ALA A 41 -30.90 28.79 -2.37
N GLN A 42 -29.98 29.75 -2.22
CA GLN A 42 -28.56 29.59 -2.54
C GLN A 42 -27.89 28.55 -1.64
N TYR A 43 -28.12 28.61 -0.33
CA TYR A 43 -27.61 27.60 0.60
C TYR A 43 -28.20 26.22 0.31
N GLN A 44 -29.52 26.15 0.08
CA GLN A 44 -30.19 24.88 -0.23
C GLN A 44 -29.63 24.23 -1.50
N GLU A 45 -29.33 25.01 -2.55
CA GLU A 45 -28.71 24.49 -3.76
C GLU A 45 -27.26 24.03 -3.52
N PHE A 46 -26.48 24.82 -2.79
CA PHE A 46 -25.13 24.44 -2.38
C PHE A 46 -25.10 23.10 -1.61
N ILE A 47 -26.02 22.89 -0.67
CA ILE A 47 -26.10 21.63 0.08
C ILE A 47 -26.48 20.45 -0.84
N LYS A 48 -27.39 20.63 -1.80
CA LYS A 48 -27.72 19.58 -2.79
C LYS A 48 -26.50 19.18 -3.61
N GLU A 49 -25.79 20.16 -4.17
CA GLU A 49 -24.58 19.92 -4.96
C GLU A 49 -23.55 19.17 -4.12
N ARG A 50 -23.36 19.59 -2.87
CA ARG A 50 -22.42 18.97 -1.94
C ARG A 50 -22.80 17.53 -1.58
N VAL A 51 -24.08 17.22 -1.39
CA VAL A 51 -24.55 15.82 -1.20
C VAL A 51 -24.20 14.98 -2.44
N ALA A 52 -24.47 15.49 -3.64
CA ALA A 52 -24.18 14.78 -4.88
C ALA A 52 -22.67 14.58 -5.11
N ASP A 53 -21.86 15.59 -4.81
CA ASP A 53 -20.40 15.52 -4.94
C ASP A 53 -19.78 14.53 -3.96
N TYR A 54 -20.22 14.54 -2.70
CA TYR A 54 -19.78 13.54 -1.73
C TYR A 54 -20.21 12.12 -2.15
N ALA A 55 -21.44 11.94 -2.64
CA ALA A 55 -21.88 10.63 -3.15
C ALA A 55 -21.01 10.15 -4.33
N ARG A 56 -20.70 11.02 -5.29
CA ARG A 56 -19.80 10.73 -6.43
C ARG A 56 -18.37 10.39 -6.00
N ALA A 57 -17.90 10.98 -4.91
CA ALA A 57 -16.58 10.76 -4.32
C ALA A 57 -16.53 9.55 -3.35
N TYR A 58 -17.63 8.78 -3.24
CA TYR A 58 -17.80 7.67 -2.30
C TYR A 58 -17.61 8.08 -0.83
N ARG A 59 -18.05 9.30 -0.50
CA ARG A 59 -18.07 9.89 0.85
C ARG A 59 -19.49 9.82 1.42
N PHE A 60 -20.01 8.59 1.59
CA PHE A 60 -21.43 8.38 1.89
C PHE A 60 -21.83 8.92 3.27
N GLU A 61 -20.98 8.80 4.28
CA GLU A 61 -21.24 9.38 5.60
C GLU A 61 -21.34 10.90 5.55
N GLN A 62 -20.42 11.58 4.84
CA GLN A 62 -20.49 13.03 4.64
C GLN A 62 -21.73 13.43 3.84
N ALA A 63 -22.10 12.66 2.81
CA ALA A 63 -23.31 12.91 2.05
C ALA A 63 -24.57 12.80 2.93
N ARG A 64 -24.68 11.73 3.73
CA ARG A 64 -25.80 11.50 4.67
C ARG A 64 -25.86 12.58 5.75
N ALA A 65 -24.73 13.01 6.30
CA ALA A 65 -24.66 14.07 7.30
C ALA A 65 -25.15 15.44 6.79
N ASN A 66 -25.22 15.66 5.47
CA ASN A 66 -25.77 16.88 4.88
C ASN A 66 -27.27 16.78 4.55
N LEU A 67 -27.89 15.59 4.54
CA LEU A 67 -29.32 15.43 4.27
C LEU A 67 -30.21 16.21 5.25
N PRO A 68 -29.97 16.21 6.57
CA PRO A 68 -30.83 16.95 7.52
C PRO A 68 -30.82 18.48 7.30
N LYS A 69 -29.82 19.02 6.61
CA LYS A 69 -29.70 20.46 6.29
C LYS A 69 -30.58 20.90 5.12
N LEU A 70 -31.12 19.94 4.37
CA LEU A 70 -32.11 20.21 3.32
C LEU A 70 -33.49 20.36 3.95
N THR A 71 -34.09 21.53 3.80
CA THR A 71 -35.37 21.86 4.44
C THR A 71 -36.57 21.26 3.67
N ASN A 72 -36.44 21.11 2.35
CA ASN A 72 -37.47 20.53 1.48
C ASN A 72 -37.36 18.99 1.43
N GLU A 73 -38.46 18.31 1.74
CA GLU A 73 -38.54 16.84 1.76
C GLU A 73 -38.24 16.18 0.40
N ALA A 74 -38.71 16.76 -0.72
CA ALA A 74 -38.42 16.22 -2.04
C ALA A 74 -36.91 16.26 -2.36
N ASN A 75 -36.21 17.30 -1.88
CA ASN A 75 -34.76 17.41 -2.04
C ASN A 75 -34.02 16.40 -1.16
N ARG A 76 -34.52 16.11 0.04
CA ARG A 76 -33.96 15.04 0.90
C ARG A 76 -34.09 13.68 0.23
N GLN A 77 -35.27 13.36 -0.30
CA GLN A 77 -35.54 12.10 -1.01
C GLN A 77 -34.69 11.96 -2.29
N GLU A 78 -34.49 13.05 -3.04
CA GLU A 78 -33.55 13.07 -4.17
C GLU A 78 -32.12 12.79 -3.72
N GLY A 79 -31.64 13.49 -2.69
CA GLY A 79 -30.29 13.28 -2.14
C GLY A 79 -30.06 11.84 -1.68
N GLU A 80 -31.05 11.24 -1.01
CA GLU A 80 -30.98 9.85 -0.57
C GLU A 80 -30.97 8.86 -1.74
N ARG A 81 -31.73 9.13 -2.81
CA ARG A 81 -31.68 8.36 -4.05
C ARG A 81 -30.29 8.42 -4.70
N ILE A 82 -29.70 9.62 -4.76
CA ILE A 82 -28.35 9.83 -5.31
C ILE A 82 -27.30 9.06 -4.49
N ILE A 83 -27.36 9.16 -3.16
CA ILE A 83 -26.46 8.43 -2.25
C ILE A 83 -26.57 6.92 -2.49
N ASN A 84 -27.80 6.38 -2.50
CA ASN A 84 -28.03 4.96 -2.69
C ASN A 84 -27.57 4.47 -4.07
N PHE A 85 -27.76 5.28 -5.12
CA PHE A 85 -27.25 4.98 -6.46
C PHE A 85 -25.72 4.86 -6.49
N TYR A 86 -25.00 5.85 -5.96
CA TYR A 86 -23.54 5.81 -5.95
C TYR A 86 -22.98 4.75 -4.98
N HIS A 87 -23.68 4.45 -3.89
CA HIS A 87 -23.32 3.34 -3.00
C HIS A 87 -23.41 1.99 -3.72
N ALA A 88 -24.51 1.74 -4.43
CA ALA A 88 -24.66 0.53 -5.24
C ALA A 88 -23.62 0.44 -6.37
N LYS A 89 -23.18 1.59 -6.90
CA LYS A 89 -22.08 1.68 -7.87
C LYS A 89 -20.73 1.33 -7.25
N ALA A 90 -20.39 1.92 -6.11
CA ALA A 90 -19.15 1.67 -5.38
C ALA A 90 -18.95 0.20 -5.01
N LEU A 91 -20.05 -0.52 -4.75
CA LEU A 91 -20.01 -1.97 -4.51
C LEU A 91 -19.61 -2.80 -5.75
N LYS A 92 -19.62 -2.22 -6.96
CA LYS A 92 -19.32 -2.91 -8.22
C LYS A 92 -18.05 -2.43 -8.90
N ASP A 93 -17.61 -1.22 -8.61
CA ASP A 93 -16.47 -0.58 -9.28
C ASP A 93 -15.55 0.21 -8.34
N GLY A 94 -15.72 0.03 -7.03
CA GLY A 94 -14.91 0.65 -5.99
C GLY A 94 -14.11 -0.35 -5.17
N PHE A 95 -13.33 0.20 -4.25
CA PHE A 95 -12.70 -0.53 -3.16
C PHE A 95 -13.27 -0.04 -1.82
N ALA A 96 -12.99 -0.74 -0.74
CA ALA A 96 -13.23 -0.22 0.61
C ALA A 96 -12.14 -0.67 1.58
N TYR A 97 -11.80 0.20 2.53
CA TYR A 97 -11.15 -0.23 3.77
C TYR A 97 -12.23 -0.76 4.71
N LEU A 98 -12.12 -2.02 5.10
CA LEU A 98 -12.90 -2.61 6.17
C LEU A 98 -12.12 -2.41 7.47
N LEU A 99 -12.72 -1.69 8.39
CA LEU A 99 -12.15 -1.37 9.70
C LEU A 99 -12.42 -2.51 10.69
N PRO A 100 -11.57 -2.69 11.72
CA PRO A 100 -11.75 -3.71 12.76
C PRO A 100 -13.08 -3.60 13.52
N ASN A 101 -13.67 -2.41 13.59
CA ASN A 101 -14.98 -2.19 14.25
C ASN A 101 -16.18 -2.61 13.38
N GLY A 102 -15.95 -3.09 12.15
CA GLY A 102 -16.99 -3.50 11.21
C GLY A 102 -17.43 -2.42 10.23
N ASP A 103 -16.95 -1.19 10.38
CA ASP A 103 -17.26 -0.09 9.46
C ASP A 103 -16.50 -0.26 8.13
N SER A 104 -17.02 0.40 7.09
CA SER A 104 -16.39 0.43 5.77
C SER A 104 -16.18 1.85 5.29
N LEU A 105 -15.00 2.11 4.74
CA LEU A 105 -14.62 3.38 4.13
C LEU A 105 -14.36 3.16 2.65
N PHE A 106 -15.29 3.61 1.82
CA PHE A 106 -15.17 3.44 0.38
C PHE A 106 -14.07 4.30 -0.24
N LEU A 107 -13.38 3.68 -1.18
CA LEU A 107 -12.25 4.19 -1.92
C LEU A 107 -12.59 4.17 -3.39
N LYS A 108 -12.16 5.24 -4.07
CA LYS A 108 -12.14 5.28 -5.51
C LYS A 108 -10.72 5.00 -5.96
N MET A 109 -10.54 4.01 -6.82
CA MET A 109 -9.26 3.78 -7.49
C MET A 109 -8.91 5.01 -8.32
N LYS A 110 -7.63 5.40 -8.35
CA LYS A 110 -7.19 6.40 -9.31
C LYS A 110 -7.29 5.80 -10.72
N ASN A 111 -8.11 6.45 -11.55
CA ASN A 111 -8.42 6.02 -12.91
C ASN A 111 -8.58 7.27 -13.77
N GLU A 112 -7.46 7.82 -14.23
CA GLU A 112 -7.43 9.07 -14.99
C GLU A 112 -8.15 8.94 -16.34
N GLU A 113 -8.09 7.75 -16.94
CA GLU A 113 -8.72 7.43 -18.22
C GLU A 113 -10.24 7.15 -18.10
N ASN A 114 -10.79 7.12 -16.88
CA ASN A 114 -12.18 6.75 -16.59
C ASN A 114 -12.60 5.42 -17.23
N LEU A 115 -11.66 4.46 -17.32
CA LEU A 115 -11.92 3.13 -17.85
C LEU A 115 -12.96 2.39 -17.00
N PRO A 116 -13.86 1.60 -17.60
CA PRO A 116 -14.72 0.72 -16.83
C PRO A 116 -13.89 -0.42 -16.18
N PRO A 117 -14.37 -1.03 -15.09
CA PRO A 117 -13.59 -1.99 -14.29
C PRO A 117 -13.02 -3.17 -15.08
N GLU A 118 -13.73 -3.66 -16.09
CA GLU A 118 -13.28 -4.74 -16.97
C GLU A 118 -12.11 -4.34 -17.88
N LYS A 119 -11.79 -3.06 -18.02
CA LYS A 119 -10.61 -2.60 -18.77
C LYS A 119 -9.42 -2.26 -17.86
N ILE A 120 -9.59 -2.35 -16.54
CA ILE A 120 -8.51 -2.13 -15.59
C ILE A 120 -7.64 -3.38 -15.50
N GLU A 121 -6.37 -3.24 -15.85
CA GLU A 121 -5.37 -4.29 -15.72
C GLU A 121 -4.43 -4.08 -14.53
N HIS A 122 -4.50 -2.93 -13.86
CA HIS A 122 -3.56 -2.56 -12.81
C HIS A 122 -4.26 -1.91 -11.62
N ILE A 123 -4.07 -2.48 -10.42
CA ILE A 123 -4.47 -1.87 -9.15
C ILE A 123 -3.23 -1.22 -8.57
N LEU A 124 -3.12 0.11 -8.66
CA LEU A 124 -1.87 0.84 -8.35
C LEU A 124 -1.98 1.83 -7.21
N GLN A 125 -3.04 2.63 -7.19
CA GLN A 125 -3.19 3.73 -6.23
C GLN A 125 -4.66 3.98 -5.95
N PHE A 126 -4.93 4.36 -4.69
CA PHE A 126 -6.25 4.76 -4.25
C PHE A 126 -6.27 6.27 -4.00
N ASN A 127 -7.45 6.87 -4.17
CA ASN A 127 -7.65 8.22 -3.65
C ASN A 127 -7.62 8.19 -2.12
N GLN A 128 -6.64 8.87 -1.54
CA GLN A 128 -6.46 8.99 -0.11
C GLN A 128 -7.27 10.17 0.44
N TYR A 129 -8.26 9.82 1.27
CA TYR A 129 -9.15 10.66 2.05
C TYR A 129 -8.38 11.48 3.10
N ALA A 130 -8.59 12.78 3.28
CA ALA A 130 -8.02 13.49 4.43
C ALA A 130 -8.53 12.91 5.75
N GLU A 131 -9.78 12.43 5.76
CA GLU A 131 -10.46 11.79 6.88
C GLU A 131 -9.91 10.40 7.22
N PHE A 132 -9.07 9.83 6.36
CA PHE A 132 -8.40 8.56 6.66
C PHE A 132 -7.10 8.75 7.44
N LYS A 133 -6.58 9.98 7.47
CA LYS A 133 -5.38 10.31 8.25
C LYS A 133 -5.69 10.19 9.74
N GLY A 134 -4.74 9.63 10.50
CA GLY A 134 -4.88 9.46 11.94
C GLY A 134 -5.81 8.33 12.40
N LEU A 135 -6.31 7.47 11.49
CA LEU A 135 -7.07 6.28 11.88
C LEU A 135 -6.24 5.35 12.79
N GLY A 136 -4.91 5.30 12.59
CA GLY A 136 -3.99 4.62 13.51
C GLY A 136 -4.13 3.10 13.57
N GLN A 137 -4.94 2.52 12.69
CA GLN A 137 -5.31 1.10 12.70
C GLN A 137 -5.05 0.44 11.35
N ASP A 138 -4.75 -0.85 11.41
CA ASP A 138 -4.60 -1.71 10.23
C ASP A 138 -5.97 -1.99 9.62
N VAL A 139 -6.05 -2.14 8.30
CA VAL A 139 -7.30 -2.29 7.55
C VAL A 139 -7.24 -3.49 6.61
N THR A 140 -8.43 -4.02 6.29
CA THR A 140 -8.59 -5.01 5.23
C THR A 140 -9.10 -4.32 3.97
N LEU A 141 -8.38 -4.45 2.85
CA LEU A 141 -8.81 -3.95 1.55
C LEU A 141 -9.80 -4.93 0.91
N TRP A 142 -10.99 -4.44 0.58
CA TRP A 142 -12.01 -5.15 -0.19
C TRP A 142 -12.20 -4.53 -1.57
N GLY A 143 -12.71 -5.33 -2.52
CA GLY A 143 -13.14 -4.85 -3.83
C GLY A 143 -12.23 -5.26 -4.98
N ALA A 144 -11.19 -6.06 -4.73
CA ALA A 144 -10.27 -6.51 -5.78
C ALA A 144 -11.00 -7.23 -6.93
N ALA A 145 -11.99 -8.08 -6.61
CA ALA A 145 -12.78 -8.81 -7.59
C ALA A 145 -13.65 -7.94 -8.50
N ASN A 146 -13.86 -6.66 -8.16
CA ASN A 146 -14.54 -5.73 -9.04
C ASN A 146 -13.73 -5.47 -10.33
N PHE A 147 -12.44 -5.80 -10.33
CA PHE A 147 -11.50 -5.60 -11.43
C PHE A 147 -10.97 -6.97 -11.94
N PRO A 148 -11.81 -7.77 -12.62
CA PRO A 148 -11.50 -9.17 -12.93
C PRO A 148 -10.34 -9.36 -13.92
N ASN A 149 -9.97 -8.30 -14.65
CA ASN A 149 -8.88 -8.32 -15.63
C ASN A 149 -7.54 -7.81 -15.08
N THR A 150 -7.45 -7.62 -13.75
CA THR A 150 -6.20 -7.21 -13.09
C THR A 150 -5.07 -8.20 -13.35
N LYS A 151 -3.99 -7.69 -13.93
CA LYS A 151 -2.72 -8.37 -14.17
C LYS A 151 -1.63 -7.97 -13.18
N SER A 152 -1.69 -6.75 -12.62
CA SER A 152 -0.74 -6.36 -11.58
C SER A 152 -1.37 -5.61 -10.41
N ILE A 153 -0.79 -5.84 -9.23
CA ILE A 153 -1.09 -5.12 -8.00
C ILE A 153 0.18 -4.42 -7.52
N TYR A 154 0.05 -3.14 -7.22
CA TYR A 154 1.04 -2.32 -6.53
C TYR A 154 0.37 -1.66 -5.33
N ILE A 155 0.86 -1.96 -4.12
CA ILE A 155 0.36 -1.37 -2.87
C ILE A 155 1.55 -0.77 -2.12
N ASN A 156 1.42 0.49 -1.72
CA ASN A 156 2.39 1.19 -0.87
C ASN A 156 1.78 1.73 0.43
N GLU A 157 0.48 1.52 0.61
CA GLU A 157 -0.31 1.88 1.76
C GLU A 157 -0.11 0.88 2.92
N ALA A 158 0.80 1.23 3.83
CA ALA A 158 1.21 0.38 4.95
C ALA A 158 0.09 -0.06 5.90
N GLN A 159 -1.05 0.64 5.90
CA GLN A 159 -2.22 0.24 6.68
C GLN A 159 -2.92 -1.01 6.14
N ILE A 160 -2.72 -1.35 4.86
CA ILE A 160 -3.37 -2.49 4.22
C ILE A 160 -2.57 -3.76 4.55
N THR A 161 -2.98 -4.48 5.60
CA THR A 161 -2.32 -5.73 6.02
C THR A 161 -3.03 -6.99 5.52
N LYS A 162 -4.24 -6.82 4.97
CA LYS A 162 -5.05 -7.90 4.41
C LYS A 162 -5.80 -7.42 3.17
N MET A 163 -5.97 -8.32 2.20
CA MET A 163 -6.76 -8.05 1.01
C MET A 163 -7.73 -9.20 0.76
N LEU A 164 -9.02 -8.88 0.62
CA LEU A 164 -10.04 -9.83 0.22
C LEU A 164 -10.05 -9.99 -1.29
N ASP A 165 -10.65 -11.09 -1.76
CA ASP A 165 -10.95 -11.35 -3.17
C ASP A 165 -9.71 -11.53 -4.07
N LEU A 166 -8.50 -11.64 -3.51
CA LEU A 166 -7.28 -11.95 -4.26
C LEU A 166 -7.39 -13.26 -5.04
N ASP A 167 -8.09 -14.24 -4.48
CA ASP A 167 -8.35 -15.54 -5.08
C ASP A 167 -9.19 -15.47 -6.37
N LYS A 168 -9.93 -14.37 -6.56
CA LYS A 168 -10.74 -14.13 -7.75
C LYS A 168 -9.94 -13.49 -8.89
N LEU A 169 -8.72 -13.01 -8.63
CA LEU A 169 -7.84 -12.40 -9.63
C LEU A 169 -7.05 -13.45 -10.42
N THR A 170 -7.77 -14.17 -11.28
CA THR A 170 -7.23 -15.29 -12.06
C THR A 170 -6.22 -14.89 -13.14
N LYS A 171 -6.07 -13.60 -13.42
CA LYS A 171 -5.11 -13.05 -14.40
C LYS A 171 -3.91 -12.35 -13.76
N LEU A 172 -3.78 -12.40 -12.44
CA LEU A 172 -2.71 -11.71 -11.71
C LEU A 172 -1.33 -12.31 -12.06
N GLU A 173 -0.47 -11.51 -12.66
CA GLU A 173 0.87 -11.85 -13.12
C GLU A 173 1.97 -11.23 -12.25
N GLU A 174 1.70 -10.07 -11.65
CA GLU A 174 2.70 -9.29 -10.91
C GLU A 174 2.14 -8.76 -9.59
N VAL A 175 2.90 -8.94 -8.51
CA VAL A 175 2.59 -8.41 -7.18
C VAL A 175 3.76 -7.59 -6.66
N ARG A 176 3.48 -6.36 -6.27
CA ARG A 176 4.44 -5.47 -5.60
C ARG A 176 3.84 -4.88 -4.34
N LEU A 177 4.37 -5.27 -3.18
CA LEU A 177 4.02 -4.68 -1.88
C LEU A 177 5.23 -3.90 -1.39
N ILE A 178 5.23 -2.58 -1.59
CA ILE A 178 6.41 -1.73 -1.38
C ILE A 178 6.07 -0.63 -0.39
N PHE A 179 6.41 -0.87 0.88
CA PHE A 179 6.16 0.07 1.96
C PHE A 179 7.43 0.82 2.29
N GLU A 180 7.39 2.14 2.51
CA GLU A 180 8.58 2.93 2.86
C GLU A 180 8.35 3.75 4.13
N SER A 181 9.34 3.73 5.03
CA SER A 181 9.31 4.51 6.27
C SER A 181 9.37 6.02 6.04
N GLY A 182 10.01 6.45 4.95
CA GLY A 182 10.10 7.84 4.52
C GLY A 182 8.87 8.34 3.76
N ASN A 183 7.88 7.48 3.51
CA ASN A 183 6.63 7.92 2.91
C ASN A 183 5.86 8.75 3.96
N PHE A 184 5.67 10.04 3.66
CA PHE A 184 4.94 11.01 4.49
C PHE A 184 3.57 10.48 4.93
N ASP A 185 2.97 9.59 4.13
CA ASP A 185 1.67 9.00 4.43
C ASP A 185 1.69 8.01 5.63
N TYR A 186 2.83 7.36 5.93
CA TYR A 186 2.91 6.43 7.07
C TYR A 186 2.73 7.16 8.41
N THR A 187 3.45 8.26 8.61
CA THR A 187 3.37 9.05 9.85
C THR A 187 2.05 9.82 9.95
N LEU A 188 1.40 10.13 8.82
CA LEU A 188 0.04 10.66 8.81
C LEU A 188 -0.99 9.63 9.26
N TRP A 189 -0.83 8.37 8.86
CA TRP A 189 -1.75 7.31 9.26
C TRP A 189 -1.50 6.83 10.68
N PHE A 190 -0.22 6.70 11.04
CA PHE A 190 0.24 6.16 12.31
C PHE A 190 1.22 7.13 13.02
N PRO A 191 0.75 8.28 13.52
CA PRO A 191 1.61 9.35 14.04
C PRO A 191 2.50 8.94 15.22
N ASN A 192 2.05 7.96 16.01
CA ASN A 192 2.75 7.49 17.22
C ASN A 192 3.26 6.05 17.12
N ARG A 193 3.24 5.43 15.92
CA ARG A 193 3.72 4.05 15.72
C ARG A 193 5.07 4.11 15.01
N PRO A 194 6.15 3.54 15.57
CA PRO A 194 7.39 3.40 14.81
C PRO A 194 7.14 2.54 13.56
N PHE A 195 7.83 2.86 12.47
CA PHE A 195 7.78 2.02 11.29
C PHE A 195 8.39 0.64 11.61
N LYS A 196 7.65 -0.40 11.25
CA LYS A 196 8.09 -1.79 11.34
C LYS A 196 7.68 -2.52 10.06
N PRO A 197 8.34 -3.63 9.70
CA PRO A 197 7.91 -4.45 8.57
C PRO A 197 6.41 -4.76 8.63
N ILE A 198 5.73 -4.63 7.49
CA ILE A 198 4.29 -4.83 7.38
C ILE A 198 3.99 -6.33 7.30
N ASP A 199 3.11 -6.82 8.17
CA ASP A 199 2.65 -8.21 8.14
C ASP A 199 1.83 -8.46 6.86
N VAL A 200 2.30 -9.40 6.04
CA VAL A 200 1.61 -9.79 4.79
C VAL A 200 0.89 -11.14 4.90
N SER A 201 0.71 -11.69 6.11
CA SER A 201 -0.03 -12.94 6.35
C SER A 201 -1.49 -12.89 5.88
N GLY A 202 -2.05 -11.67 5.78
CA GLY A 202 -3.39 -11.41 5.25
C GLY A 202 -3.51 -11.48 3.72
N TYR A 203 -2.41 -11.64 2.99
CA TYR A 203 -2.41 -11.77 1.53
C TYR A 203 -2.31 -13.25 1.13
N ASP A 204 -3.38 -13.79 0.53
CA ASP A 204 -3.44 -15.19 0.11
C ASP A 204 -3.31 -15.32 -1.41
N PHE A 205 -2.09 -15.56 -1.89
CA PHE A 205 -1.82 -15.71 -3.33
C PHE A 205 -1.92 -17.16 -3.82
N SER A 206 -2.40 -18.09 -2.99
CA SER A 206 -2.37 -19.54 -3.29
C SER A 206 -3.14 -19.94 -4.56
N LYS A 207 -4.10 -19.11 -4.99
CA LYS A 207 -4.95 -19.31 -6.17
C LYS A 207 -4.49 -18.55 -7.42
N ASN A 208 -3.44 -17.73 -7.34
CA ASN A 208 -2.99 -16.90 -8.45
C ASN A 208 -1.90 -17.62 -9.26
N ASP A 209 -2.32 -18.56 -10.10
CA ASP A 209 -1.42 -19.45 -10.87
C ASP A 209 -0.67 -18.79 -12.03
N LYS A 210 -0.98 -17.52 -12.34
CA LYS A 210 -0.34 -16.73 -13.40
C LYS A 210 0.79 -15.85 -12.90
N ILE A 211 1.03 -15.78 -11.59
CA ILE A 211 2.09 -14.93 -11.04
C ILE A 211 3.45 -15.35 -11.62
N THR A 212 4.16 -14.36 -12.14
CA THR A 212 5.53 -14.48 -12.65
C THR A 212 6.54 -13.68 -11.82
N TRP A 213 6.07 -12.64 -11.12
CA TRP A 213 6.89 -11.73 -10.34
C TRP A 213 6.23 -11.37 -9.02
N MET A 214 6.96 -11.54 -7.92
CA MET A 214 6.59 -11.01 -6.61
C MET A 214 7.73 -10.15 -6.06
N GLU A 215 7.43 -8.92 -5.68
CA GLU A 215 8.37 -7.98 -5.05
C GLU A 215 7.82 -7.45 -3.74
N PHE A 216 8.63 -7.52 -2.69
CA PHE A 216 8.28 -7.08 -1.35
C PHE A 216 9.35 -6.11 -0.83
N LYS A 217 8.92 -5.01 -0.22
CA LYS A 217 9.83 -4.11 0.50
C LYS A 217 9.26 -3.79 1.87
N HIS A 218 10.10 -3.88 2.91
CA HIS A 218 9.69 -3.65 4.30
C HIS A 218 8.47 -4.47 4.74
N CYS A 219 8.49 -5.77 4.44
CA CYS A 219 7.44 -6.72 4.80
C CYS A 219 7.95 -7.78 5.79
N ASP A 220 7.08 -8.26 6.67
CA ASP A 220 7.29 -9.53 7.40
C ASP A 220 6.75 -10.67 6.53
N LEU A 221 7.67 -11.51 6.02
CA LEU A 221 7.39 -12.58 5.07
C LEU A 221 7.32 -13.97 5.72
N THR A 222 7.30 -14.05 7.05
CA THR A 222 7.41 -15.33 7.78
C THR A 222 6.22 -16.26 7.55
N ALA A 223 5.04 -15.69 7.32
CA ALA A 223 3.77 -16.41 7.10
C ALA A 223 3.18 -16.20 5.69
N ILE A 224 4.02 -15.89 4.70
CA ILE A 224 3.56 -15.65 3.33
C ILE A 224 2.85 -16.86 2.72
N LYS A 225 1.69 -16.62 2.11
CA LYS A 225 0.95 -17.61 1.33
C LYS A 225 1.21 -17.41 -0.16
N ALA A 226 2.20 -18.13 -0.66
CA ALA A 226 2.65 -18.05 -2.04
C ALA A 226 1.77 -18.84 -3.02
N PRO A 227 1.85 -18.55 -4.33
CA PRO A 227 1.19 -19.32 -5.38
C PRO A 227 1.62 -20.78 -5.44
N THR A 228 0.72 -21.62 -5.93
CA THR A 228 0.96 -23.06 -6.09
C THR A 228 1.67 -23.44 -7.41
N ASN A 229 1.76 -22.51 -8.37
CA ASN A 229 2.55 -22.68 -9.60
C ASN A 229 4.03 -22.35 -9.38
N VAL A 230 4.90 -22.92 -10.22
CA VAL A 230 6.30 -22.49 -10.29
C VAL A 230 6.39 -21.16 -11.02
N PHE A 231 7.10 -20.19 -10.46
CA PHE A 231 7.23 -18.85 -11.04
C PHE A 231 8.69 -18.37 -11.13
N PRO A 232 9.01 -17.43 -12.04
CA PRO A 232 10.38 -16.96 -12.25
C PRO A 232 11.03 -16.26 -11.06
N MET A 233 10.40 -15.23 -10.48
CA MET A 233 11.08 -14.29 -9.58
C MET A 233 10.32 -14.01 -8.29
N PHE A 234 11.05 -14.10 -7.18
CA PHE A 234 10.67 -13.58 -5.87
C PHE A 234 11.77 -12.64 -5.36
N LYS A 235 11.42 -11.39 -5.10
CA LYS A 235 12.34 -10.37 -4.61
C LYS A 235 11.83 -9.80 -3.29
N ALA A 236 12.72 -9.68 -2.33
CA ALA A 236 12.47 -9.07 -1.02
C ALA A 236 13.59 -8.09 -0.69
N SER A 237 13.24 -6.90 -0.20
CA SER A 237 14.21 -5.88 0.23
C SER A 237 13.82 -5.31 1.59
N TYR A 238 14.77 -5.24 2.53
CA TYR A 238 14.49 -4.75 3.90
C TYR A 238 13.35 -5.49 4.62
N CYS A 239 13.14 -6.75 4.25
CA CYS A 239 12.10 -7.62 4.82
C CYS A 239 12.64 -8.46 5.98
N GLU A 240 11.72 -8.94 6.82
CA GLU A 240 11.97 -10.04 7.74
C GLU A 240 11.64 -11.38 7.07
N TYR A 241 12.51 -12.37 7.22
CA TYR A 241 12.35 -13.69 6.62
C TYR A 241 12.92 -14.80 7.50
N ASN A 242 12.51 -16.03 7.22
CA ASN A 242 13.05 -17.25 7.82
C ASN A 242 13.17 -18.38 6.79
N ALA A 243 13.48 -19.60 7.25
CA ALA A 243 13.58 -20.76 6.36
C ALA A 243 12.25 -21.04 5.63
N ASN A 244 11.10 -20.78 6.28
CA ASN A 244 9.79 -20.93 5.63
C ASN A 244 9.63 -19.99 4.44
N THR A 245 10.05 -18.72 4.56
CA THR A 245 10.02 -17.75 3.46
C THR A 245 10.80 -18.21 2.22
N ILE A 246 11.91 -18.94 2.40
CA ILE A 246 12.70 -19.49 1.29
C ILE A 246 12.08 -20.78 0.74
N ASN A 247 11.53 -21.64 1.62
CA ASN A 247 11.11 -22.99 1.25
C ASN A 247 9.67 -23.09 0.73
N THR A 248 8.81 -22.13 1.06
CA THR A 248 7.37 -22.17 0.69
C THR A 248 7.11 -21.72 -0.75
N PRO A 249 7.60 -20.55 -1.22
CA PRO A 249 7.31 -20.10 -2.56
C PRO A 249 8.00 -20.97 -3.62
N ARG A 250 7.28 -21.34 -4.67
CA ARG A 250 7.82 -22.14 -5.79
C ARG A 250 8.56 -21.27 -6.82
N ALA A 251 9.37 -20.32 -6.34
CA ALA A 251 10.15 -19.42 -7.18
C ALA A 251 11.41 -20.11 -7.72
N ARG A 252 11.77 -19.85 -8.99
CA ARG A 252 13.05 -20.32 -9.56
C ARG A 252 14.24 -19.47 -9.11
N LYS A 253 14.03 -18.17 -8.95
CA LYS A 253 15.02 -17.22 -8.44
C LYS A 253 14.45 -16.46 -7.25
N MET A 254 15.26 -16.39 -6.19
CA MET A 254 14.96 -15.62 -4.99
C MET A 254 16.09 -14.64 -4.69
N GLN A 255 15.73 -13.39 -4.42
CA GLN A 255 16.65 -12.34 -4.01
C GLN A 255 16.16 -11.73 -2.70
N PHE A 256 17.02 -11.75 -1.69
CA PHE A 256 16.80 -11.09 -0.40
C PHE A 256 17.88 -10.02 -0.25
N GLU A 257 17.50 -8.75 -0.32
CA GLU A 257 18.41 -7.60 -0.34
C GLU A 257 18.26 -6.78 0.94
N SER A 258 19.32 -6.70 1.74
CA SER A 258 19.30 -6.01 3.04
C SER A 258 18.18 -6.53 3.96
N CYS A 259 17.88 -7.82 3.90
CA CYS A 259 16.84 -8.44 4.71
C CYS A 259 17.37 -8.91 6.07
N ASN A 260 16.50 -8.93 7.07
CA ASN A 260 16.81 -9.45 8.39
C ASN A 260 16.29 -10.88 8.55
N ILE A 261 17.16 -11.76 9.01
CA ILE A 261 16.84 -13.17 9.21
C ILE A 261 16.38 -13.39 10.65
N LEU A 262 15.23 -14.04 10.85
CA LEU A 262 14.66 -14.20 12.19
C LEU A 262 15.18 -15.43 12.94
N GLU A 263 15.70 -16.41 12.21
CA GLU A 263 16.22 -17.68 12.73
C GLU A 263 17.72 -17.79 12.45
N PRO A 264 18.54 -18.24 13.42
CA PRO A 264 19.99 -18.33 13.23
C PRO A 264 20.40 -19.49 12.33
N ASP A 265 19.55 -20.51 12.15
CA ASP A 265 19.89 -21.73 11.44
C ASP A 265 18.94 -21.95 10.27
N ILE A 266 19.48 -21.85 9.06
CA ILE A 266 18.67 -21.96 7.84
C ILE A 266 18.98 -23.25 7.14
N LYS A 267 17.91 -24.00 6.83
CA LYS A 267 17.97 -25.15 5.94
C LYS A 267 17.09 -24.91 4.73
N VAL A 268 17.70 -24.94 3.54
CA VAL A 268 17.02 -24.74 2.26
C VAL A 268 16.72 -26.09 1.62
N THR A 269 15.43 -26.40 1.49
CA THR A 269 14.90 -27.64 0.93
C THR A 269 14.01 -27.42 -0.30
N ASN A 270 13.85 -26.16 -0.74
CA ASN A 270 13.03 -25.81 -1.89
C ASN A 270 13.48 -26.53 -3.18
N PRO A 271 12.66 -27.44 -3.76
CA PRO A 271 13.06 -28.20 -4.95
C PRO A 271 12.98 -27.37 -6.24
N HIS A 272 12.28 -26.23 -6.22
CA HIS A 272 12.05 -25.37 -7.39
C HIS A 272 13.09 -24.27 -7.53
N LEU A 273 13.75 -23.92 -6.43
CA LEU A 273 14.76 -22.86 -6.38
C LEU A 273 16.04 -23.29 -7.13
N ARG A 274 16.54 -22.39 -7.99
CA ARG A 274 17.76 -22.57 -8.80
C ARG A 274 18.78 -21.48 -8.54
N SER A 275 18.33 -20.27 -8.21
CA SER A 275 19.19 -19.13 -7.89
C SER A 275 18.75 -18.51 -6.57
N LEU A 276 19.67 -18.39 -5.62
CA LEU A 276 19.44 -17.74 -4.33
C LEU A 276 20.51 -16.69 -4.09
N THR A 277 20.09 -15.44 -3.93
CA THR A 277 20.94 -14.32 -3.52
C THR A 277 20.45 -13.78 -2.19
N ILE A 278 21.35 -13.67 -1.21
CA ILE A 278 21.05 -13.13 0.11
C ILE A 278 22.09 -12.07 0.45
N THR A 279 21.63 -10.86 0.76
CA THR A 279 22.42 -9.80 1.38
C THR A 279 21.73 -9.44 2.69
N THR A 280 22.43 -9.58 3.81
CA THR A 280 21.85 -9.22 5.11
C THR A 280 21.74 -7.71 5.27
N ASP A 281 20.85 -7.28 6.18
CA ASP A 281 20.75 -5.88 6.57
C ASP A 281 22.10 -5.29 7.03
N PHE A 282 22.31 -4.01 6.70
CA PHE A 282 23.48 -3.22 7.11
C PHE A 282 23.26 -2.55 8.48
N ASP A 283 22.03 -2.55 9.01
CA ASP A 283 21.69 -1.95 10.29
C ASP A 283 22.31 -2.71 11.49
N ALA A 284 22.50 -2.00 12.60
CA ALA A 284 23.02 -2.53 13.86
C ALA A 284 22.17 -3.67 14.45
N ASN A 285 20.92 -3.81 14.00
CA ASN A 285 19.97 -4.85 14.38
C ASN A 285 20.02 -6.11 13.50
N ASN A 286 20.97 -6.19 12.56
CA ASN A 286 21.20 -7.40 11.77
C ASN A 286 21.47 -8.59 12.70
N ARG A 287 20.53 -9.55 12.70
CA ARG A 287 20.65 -10.75 13.51
C ARG A 287 21.69 -11.71 12.94
N GLY A 288 21.81 -11.77 11.62
CA GLY A 288 22.67 -12.71 10.91
C GLY A 288 22.31 -14.17 11.15
N PHE A 289 22.90 -15.07 10.38
CA PHE A 289 22.81 -16.51 10.58
C PHE A 289 24.07 -17.05 11.26
N ARG A 290 23.88 -18.18 11.94
CA ARG A 290 24.91 -19.06 12.50
C ARG A 290 25.21 -20.22 11.54
N THR A 291 24.18 -20.88 11.03
CA THR A 291 24.35 -21.95 10.02
C THR A 291 23.47 -21.72 8.80
N PHE A 292 24.01 -22.05 7.62
CA PHE A 292 23.28 -21.95 6.35
C PHE A 292 23.50 -23.21 5.50
N ASP A 293 22.47 -24.04 5.39
CA ASP A 293 22.53 -25.35 4.76
C ASP A 293 21.70 -25.37 3.48
N ILE A 294 22.36 -25.47 2.33
CA ILE A 294 21.73 -25.69 1.03
C ILE A 294 21.97 -27.11 0.49
N SER A 295 22.58 -28.01 1.25
CA SER A 295 23.03 -29.35 0.79
C SER A 295 21.92 -30.20 0.17
N ALA A 296 20.69 -30.08 0.70
CA ALA A 296 19.52 -30.80 0.21
C ALA A 296 18.83 -30.14 -1.00
N SER A 297 19.32 -28.99 -1.47
CA SER A 297 18.71 -28.21 -2.55
C SER A 297 19.25 -28.59 -3.93
N ARG A 298 18.65 -28.00 -4.97
CA ARG A 298 19.09 -28.07 -6.38
C ARG A 298 19.52 -26.69 -6.88
N ILE A 299 20.05 -25.85 -6.00
CA ILE A 299 20.51 -24.50 -6.34
C ILE A 299 21.79 -24.61 -7.17
N ASN A 300 21.82 -23.91 -8.30
CA ASN A 300 22.95 -23.80 -9.22
C ASN A 300 23.76 -22.52 -8.97
N CYS A 301 23.07 -21.43 -8.62
CA CYS A 301 23.68 -20.13 -8.35
C CYS A 301 23.38 -19.71 -6.92
N PHE A 302 24.41 -19.65 -6.08
CA PHE A 302 24.28 -19.22 -4.70
C PHE A 302 25.20 -18.03 -4.42
N SER A 303 24.63 -16.92 -3.97
CA SER A 303 25.37 -15.76 -3.50
C SER A 303 24.87 -15.39 -2.11
N ILE A 304 25.79 -15.26 -1.15
CA ILE A 304 25.47 -14.83 0.21
C ILE A 304 26.48 -13.80 0.71
N ASN A 305 25.96 -12.66 1.16
CA ASN A 305 26.72 -11.59 1.77
C ASN A 305 26.14 -11.29 3.15
N GLN A 306 26.82 -11.75 4.20
CA GLN A 306 26.44 -11.43 5.58
C GLN A 306 27.34 -10.34 6.11
N GLN A 307 26.78 -9.16 6.36
CA GLN A 307 27.44 -8.09 7.12
C GLN A 307 27.71 -8.51 8.56
N ASN A 308 28.59 -7.79 9.25
CA ASN A 308 28.88 -8.04 10.67
C ASN A 308 27.60 -8.06 11.51
N SER A 309 27.28 -9.21 12.10
CA SER A 309 26.25 -9.34 13.13
C SER A 309 26.89 -9.32 14.53
N LYS A 310 26.21 -8.70 15.48
CA LYS A 310 26.58 -8.76 16.91
C LYS A 310 25.92 -9.95 17.62
N GLN A 311 24.89 -10.56 17.03
CA GLN A 311 24.08 -11.60 17.66
C GLN A 311 24.63 -13.00 17.39
N HIS A 312 25.03 -13.29 16.15
CA HIS A 312 25.44 -14.62 15.74
C HIS A 312 26.77 -14.60 15.00
N GLU A 313 27.59 -15.61 15.31
CA GLU A 313 28.82 -15.93 14.63
C GLU A 313 28.55 -16.98 13.56
N VAL A 314 29.11 -16.83 12.35
CA VAL A 314 28.95 -17.85 11.30
C VAL A 314 29.79 -19.08 11.65
N GLU A 315 29.12 -20.19 11.90
CA GLU A 315 29.74 -21.47 12.23
C GLU A 315 29.91 -22.36 10.99
N GLU A 316 28.85 -22.54 10.20
CA GLU A 316 28.88 -23.48 9.07
C GLU A 316 28.03 -23.03 7.88
N ILE A 317 28.57 -23.24 6.68
CA ILE A 317 27.81 -23.19 5.43
C ILE A 317 27.96 -24.54 4.73
N LYS A 318 26.83 -25.25 4.52
CA LYS A 318 26.80 -26.54 3.81
C LYS A 318 26.30 -26.35 2.39
N LEU A 319 27.12 -26.73 1.43
CA LEU A 319 26.88 -26.55 0.00
C LEU A 319 26.33 -27.83 -0.63
N ASN A 320 25.57 -27.70 -1.73
CA ASN A 320 25.13 -28.84 -2.54
C ASN A 320 26.14 -29.14 -3.66
N GLN A 321 26.04 -30.33 -4.26
CA GLN A 321 26.89 -30.76 -5.37
C GLN A 321 26.53 -30.21 -6.77
N TYR A 322 25.48 -29.38 -6.88
CA TYR A 322 24.92 -28.89 -8.15
C TYR A 322 25.30 -27.44 -8.47
N LEU A 323 26.15 -26.79 -7.66
CA LEU A 323 26.53 -25.40 -7.85
C LEU A 323 27.39 -25.20 -9.09
N ASP A 324 26.92 -24.34 -9.98
CA ASP A 324 27.67 -23.79 -11.12
C ASP A 324 28.33 -22.47 -10.74
N THR A 325 27.75 -21.72 -9.80
CA THR A 325 28.26 -20.42 -9.36
C THR A 325 28.07 -20.25 -7.86
N LEU A 326 29.14 -19.86 -7.18
CA LEU A 326 29.19 -19.60 -5.75
C LEU A 326 29.85 -18.26 -5.48
N GLU A 327 29.19 -17.41 -4.70
CA GLU A 327 29.75 -16.18 -4.16
C GLU A 327 29.46 -16.10 -2.67
N ILE A 328 30.52 -15.92 -1.87
CA ILE A 328 30.42 -15.77 -0.42
C ILE A 328 31.19 -14.51 -0.04
N LEU A 329 30.47 -13.50 0.44
CA LEU A 329 31.01 -12.20 0.80
C LEU A 329 30.72 -11.87 2.26
N GLY A 330 31.55 -10.99 2.83
CA GLY A 330 31.20 -10.23 4.02
C GLY A 330 31.13 -10.95 5.36
N LEU A 331 31.13 -12.30 5.42
CA LEU A 331 30.82 -13.25 6.54
C LEU A 331 31.22 -12.93 8.02
N GLY A 332 31.22 -11.69 8.49
CA GLY A 332 31.53 -11.30 9.85
C GLY A 332 33.01 -11.42 10.28
N ASN A 333 33.40 -10.60 11.26
CA ASN A 333 34.76 -10.59 11.86
C ASN A 333 34.94 -11.56 13.06
N ARG A 334 33.88 -12.23 13.54
CA ARG A 334 33.96 -13.28 14.58
C ARG A 334 33.83 -14.64 13.86
N GLN A 335 34.81 -15.54 13.97
CA GLN A 335 34.87 -16.73 13.10
C GLN A 335 35.34 -18.03 13.80
N LYS A 336 34.49 -19.07 13.72
CA LYS A 336 34.81 -20.50 13.73
C LYS A 336 34.18 -21.13 12.48
N LYS A 337 34.84 -20.98 11.32
CA LYS A 337 34.21 -21.30 10.03
C LYS A 337 34.49 -22.73 9.57
N ARG A 338 33.43 -23.42 9.15
CA ARG A 338 33.50 -24.62 8.29
C ARG A 338 32.64 -24.40 7.05
N ILE A 339 33.26 -24.53 5.87
CA ILE A 339 32.52 -24.68 4.60
C ILE A 339 32.65 -26.14 4.20
N SER A 340 31.52 -26.82 4.01
CA SER A 340 31.48 -28.25 3.71
C SER A 340 30.57 -28.53 2.50
N TRP A 341 30.94 -29.55 1.72
CA TRP A 341 30.15 -30.06 0.61
C TRP A 341 29.34 -31.26 1.09
N GLY A 342 28.04 -31.26 0.81
CA GLY A 342 27.11 -32.34 1.15
C GLY A 342 26.89 -33.37 0.05
#